data_AF-Q5JAQ8-F1
#
_entry.id   AF-Q5JAQ8-F1
#
_cell.length_a   1.000
_cell.length_b   1.000
_cell.length_c   1.000
_cell.angle_alpha   90.00
_cell.angle_beta   90.00
_cell.angle_gamma   90.00
#
_symmetry.space_group_name_H-M   'P 1'
#
loop_
_entity.id
_entity.type
_entity.pdbx_description
1 polymer ?
#
loop_
_entity_poly.entity_id
_entity_poly.type
_entity_poly.pdbx_seq_one_letter_code
_entity_poly.pdbx_strand_id
1 'polypeptide(L)' 'MIFVTVGTHEQQFNRLIKEVDRLKGTGAIDQEVFIQTGYSDFEPQNCQWSKF' A
#
# COMPACT_ATOMS: atom_id res chain seq x y z
N MET A 1 -13.41 -3.09 -3.19
CA MET A 1 -12.34 -3.09 -2.18
C MET A 1 -11.14 -3.82 -2.76
N ILE A 2 -9.98 -3.19 -2.77
CA ILE A 2 -8.71 -3.78 -3.21
C ILE A 2 -7.87 -4.05 -1.96
N PHE A 3 -7.49 -5.30 -1.78
CA PHE A 3 -6.56 -5.70 -0.72
C PHE A 3 -5.17 -5.90 -1.32
N VAL A 4 -4.19 -5.16 -0.81
CA VAL A 4 -2.79 -5.24 -1.24
C VAL A 4 -1.96 -5.82 -0.11
N THR A 5 -1.21 -6.87 -0.40
CA THR A 5 -0.29 -7.49 0.55
C THR A 5 1.05 -7.73 -0.11
N VAL A 6 2.13 -7.63 0.66
CA VAL A 6 3.50 -7.89 0.20
C VAL A 6 4.07 -9.10 0.93
N GLY A 7 5.10 -9.71 0.35
CA GLY A 7 5.79 -10.84 0.97
C GLY A 7 6.45 -10.46 2.29
N THR A 8 6.80 -11.47 3.08
CA THR A 8 7.45 -11.34 4.39
C THR A 8 8.98 -11.26 4.30
N HIS A 9 9.54 -11.17 3.09
CA HIS A 9 10.98 -10.92 2.95
C HIS A 9 11.31 -9.51 3.47
N GLU A 10 12.44 -9.38 4.16
CA GLU A 10 12.90 -8.10 4.73
C GLU A 10 13.22 -7.03 3.67
N GLN A 11 13.27 -7.41 2.39
CA GLN A 11 13.40 -6.46 1.29
C GLN A 11 12.11 -5.65 1.16
N GLN A 12 12.23 -4.35 1.41
CA GLN A 12 11.13 -3.41 1.30
C GLN A 12 10.52 -3.40 -0.10
N PHE A 13 9.18 -3.31 -0.17
CA PHE A 13 8.46 -3.17 -1.43
C PHE A 13 7.76 -1.81 -1.52
N ASN A 14 8.42 -0.77 -1.01
CA ASN A 14 7.95 0.62 -1.03
C ASN A 14 7.46 1.08 -2.41
N ARG A 15 8.10 0.64 -3.50
CA ARG A 15 7.73 1.02 -4.86
C ARG A 15 6.28 0.65 -5.21
N LEU A 16 5.80 -0.51 -4.77
CA LEU A 16 4.42 -0.94 -5.00
C LEU A 16 3.47 -0.12 -4.13
N ILE A 17 3.78 0.02 -2.85
CA ILE A 17 2.93 0.71 -1.87
C ILE A 17 2.76 2.18 -2.26
N LYS A 18 3.85 2.87 -2.62
CA LYS A 18 3.83 4.26 -3.09
C LYS A 18 2.96 4.45 -4.32
N GLU A 19 3.05 3.54 -5.28
CA GLU A 19 2.29 3.66 -6.52
C GLU A 19 0.80 3.43 -6.30
N VAL A 20 0.42 2.44 -5.47
CA VAL A 20 -0.98 2.23 -5.10
C VAL A 20 -1.54 3.44 -4.34
N ASP A 21 -0.77 3.99 -3.39
CA ASP A 21 -1.18 5.19 -2.64
C ASP A 21 -1.36 6.41 -3.55
N ARG A 22 -0.45 6.60 -4.52
CA ARG A 22 -0.55 7.65 -5.55
C ARG A 22 -1.78 7.48 -6.43
N LEU A 23 -2.05 6.25 -6.90
CA LEU A 23 -3.22 5.97 -7.73
C LEU A 23 -4.53 6.20 -6.96
N LYS A 24 -4.55 5.91 -5.65
CA LYS A 24 -5.68 6.26 -4.80
C LYS A 24 -5.84 7.76 -4.63
N GLY A 25 -4.75 8.49 -4.32
CA GLY A 25 -4.76 9.94 -4.14
C GLY A 25 -5.09 10.74 -5.42
N THR A 26 -4.80 10.20 -6.60
CA THR A 26 -5.14 10.81 -7.90
C THR A 26 -6.57 10.52 -8.36
N GLY A 27 -7.32 9.68 -7.64
CA GLY A 27 -8.67 9.27 -8.03
C GLY A 27 -8.73 8.25 -9.17
N ALA A 28 -7.58 7.70 -9.60
CA ALA A 28 -7.54 6.61 -10.57
C ALA A 28 -8.13 5.30 -9.99
N ILE A 29 -8.09 5.15 -8.67
CA ILE A 29 -8.76 4.07 -7.93
C ILE A 29 -9.87 4.69 -7.07
N ASP A 30 -11.12 4.47 -7.47
CA ASP A 30 -12.30 4.92 -6.71
C ASP A 30 -12.64 4.00 -5.53
N GLN A 31 -12.31 2.71 -5.63
CA GLN A 31 -12.54 1.71 -4.60
C GLN A 31 -11.71 1.94 -3.33
N GLU A 32 -12.22 1.49 -2.18
CA GLU A 32 -11.42 1.40 -0.95
C GLU A 32 -10.20 0.48 -1.13
N VAL A 33 -9.08 0.89 -0.55
CA VAL A 33 -7.81 0.16 -0.59
C VAL A 33 -7.30 -0.05 0.83
N PHE A 34 -6.99 -1.31 1.15
CA PHE A 34 -6.31 -1.68 2.39
C PHE A 34 -4.97 -2.34 2.07
N ILE A 35 -3.88 -1.85 2.66
CA ILE A 35 -2.52 -2.31 2.37
C ILE A 35 -1.88 -2.91 3.63
N GLN A 36 -1.39 -4.14 3.50
CA GLN A 36 -0.49 -4.75 4.48
C GLN A 36 0.96 -4.53 4.03
N THR A 37 1.68 -3.67 4.75
CA THR A 37 2.97 -3.12 4.28
C THR A 37 4.19 -4.03 4.54
N GLY A 38 4.05 -5.06 5.38
CA GLY A 38 5.14 -5.97 5.74
C GLY A 38 6.34 -5.22 6.33
N TYR A 39 7.55 -5.51 5.85
CA TYR A 39 8.80 -4.85 6.27
C TYR A 39 9.08 -3.51 5.57
N SER A 40 8.11 -2.97 4.82
CA SER A 40 8.26 -1.67 4.15
C SER A 40 8.21 -0.51 5.16
N ASP A 41 8.98 0.55 4.89
CA ASP A 41 9.07 1.74 5.76
C ASP A 41 8.26 2.94 5.26
N PHE A 42 7.59 2.79 4.11
CA PHE A 42 6.68 3.80 3.60
C PHE A 42 5.28 3.67 4.22
N GLU A 43 4.75 4.78 4.71
CA GLU A 43 3.42 4.90 5.31
C GLU A 43 2.44 5.53 4.30
N PRO A 44 1.45 4.77 3.78
CA PRO A 44 0.40 5.29 2.90
C PRO A 44 -0.37 6.46 3.51
N GLN A 45 -0.72 7.46 2.70
CA GLN A 45 -1.48 8.64 3.12
C GLN A 45 -2.94 8.63 2.62
N ASN A 46 -3.20 7.92 1.53
CA ASN A 46 -4.50 7.88 0.84
C ASN A 46 -5.21 6.53 1.00
N CYS A 47 -4.50 5.49 1.46
CA CYS A 47 -5.01 4.15 1.68
C CYS A 47 -5.07 3.82 3.18
N GLN A 48 -5.98 2.93 3.58
CA GLN A 48 -5.88 2.29 4.90
C GLN A 48 -4.74 1.29 4.89
N TRP A 49 -4.05 1.12 6.01
CA TRP A 49 -2.93 0.20 6.08
C TRP A 49 -2.65 -0.32 7.49
N SER A 50 -1.93 -1.44 7.54
CA SER A 50 -1.34 -2.00 8.74
C SER A 50 0.04 -2.56 8.45
N LYS A 51 0.92 -2.51 9.44
CA LYS A 51 2.07 -3.42 9.49
C LYS A 51 1.61 -4.81 9.88
N PHE A 52 2.35 -5.82 9.45
CA PHE A 52 2.14 -7.20 9.89
C PHE A 52 3.05 -7.51 11.07
#